data_AF-A0A662CSL0-F1
#
_entry.id   AF-A0A662CSL0-F1
#
_cell.length_a   1.000
_cell.length_b   1.000
_cell.length_c   1.000
_cell.angle_alpha   90.00
_cell.angle_beta   90.00
_cell.angle_gamma   90.00
#
_symmetry.space_group_name_H-M   'P 1'
#
loop_
_entity.id
_entity.type
_entity.pdbx_description
1 polymer ?
#
loop_
_entity_poly.entity_id
_entity_poly.type
_entity_poly.pdbx_seq_one_letter_code
_entity_poly.pdbx_strand_id
1 'polypeptide(L)' 'MKVAIIKYNAGNIRSVDHALKRVGVEALITDDHETILAAD' A
#
# COMPACT_ATOMS: atom_id res chain seq x y z
N MET A 1 3.38 -3.14 -11.58
CA MET A 1 2.77 -2.18 -10.67
C MET A 1 3.00 -2.64 -9.24
N LYS A 2 4.07 -2.14 -8.63
CA LYS A 2 4.40 -2.28 -7.22
C LYS A 2 3.70 -1.15 -6.48
N VAL A 3 2.57 -1.44 -5.85
CA VAL A 3 1.84 -0.43 -5.09
C VAL A 3 2.25 -0.49 -3.64
N ALA A 4 2.72 0.64 -3.10
CA ALA A 4 2.99 0.79 -1.67
C ALA A 4 1.85 1.60 -1.01
N ILE A 5 1.30 1.08 0.08
CA ILE A 5 0.45 1.85 1.00
C ILE A 5 1.33 2.32 2.14
N ILE A 6 1.50 3.64 2.27
CA ILE A 6 2.31 4.21 3.35
C ILE A 6 1.68 3.85 4.70
N LYS A 7 2.48 3.25 5.59
CA LYS A 7 2.08 2.92 6.96
C LYS A 7 2.22 4.16 7.86
N TYR A 8 1.32 5.12 7.71
CA TYR A 8 1.28 6.34 8.54
C TYR A 8 0.47 6.17 9.84
N ASN A 9 0.21 4.93 10.24
CA ASN A 9 -0.49 4.55 11.47
C ASN A 9 -1.93 5.10 11.62
N ALA A 10 -2.66 5.30 10.50
CA ALA A 10 -4.08 5.64 10.53
C ALA A 10 -5.01 4.44 10.27
N GLY A 11 -6.27 4.57 10.70
CA GLY A 11 -7.26 3.50 10.68
C GLY A 11 -7.82 3.12 9.29
N ASN A 12 -7.59 3.92 8.25
CA ASN A 12 -8.15 3.71 6.90
C ASN A 12 -7.25 2.89 5.97
N ILE A 13 -6.02 2.53 6.38
CA ILE A 13 -5.06 1.75 5.56
C ILE A 13 -5.69 0.43 5.07
N ARG A 14 -6.48 -0.22 5.92
CA ARG A 14 -7.20 -1.46 5.56
C ARG A 14 -8.27 -1.23 4.51
N SER A 15 -8.97 -0.10 4.52
CA SER A 15 -9.98 0.22 3.51
C SER A 15 -9.36 0.31 2.11
N VAL A 16 -8.17 0.91 2.00
CA VAL A 16 -7.42 1.03 0.75
C VAL A 16 -6.90 -0.33 0.28
N ASP A 17 -6.29 -1.11 1.17
CA ASP A 17 -5.83 -2.48 0.88
C ASP A 17 -6.97 -3.37 0.32
N HIS A 18 -8.15 -3.31 0.94
CA HIS A 18 -9.32 -4.06 0.47
C HIS A 18 -9.83 -3.58 -0.90
N ALA A 19 -9.81 -2.28 -1.16
CA ALA A 19 -10.23 -1.75 -2.46
C ALA A 19 -9.30 -2.22 -3.59
N LEU A 20 -7.98 -2.19 -3.36
CA LEU A 20 -6.98 -2.64 -4.33
C LEU A 20 -7.11 -4.14 -4.61
N LYS A 21 -7.29 -4.97 -3.58
CA LYS A 21 -7.50 -6.41 -3.75
C LYS A 21 -8.74 -6.75 -4.59
N ARG A 22 -9.84 -5.98 -4.45
CA ARG A 22 -11.06 -6.19 -5.25
C ARG A 22 -10.85 -5.95 -6.75
N VAL A 23 -9.90 -5.10 -7.12
CA VAL A 23 -9.54 -4.85 -8.52
C VAL A 23 -8.33 -5.67 -8.97
N GLY A 24 -7.91 -6.67 -8.18
CA GLY A 24 -6.81 -7.57 -8.50
C GLY A 24 -5.41 -6.98 -8.31
N VAL A 25 -5.28 -5.92 -7.51
CA VAL A 25 -4.00 -5.27 -7.19
C VAL A 25 -3.56 -5.64 -5.78
N GLU A 26 -2.39 -6.25 -5.66
CA GLU A 26 -1.72 -6.46 -4.38
C GLU A 26 -0.87 -5.25 -4.03
N ALA A 27 -0.96 -4.79 -2.78
CA ALA A 27 -0.21 -3.65 -2.28
C ALA A 27 0.57 -3.99 -1.02
N LEU A 28 1.76 -3.40 -0.88
CA LEU A 28 2.62 -3.56 0.27
C LEU A 28 2.39 -2.42 1.27
N ILE A 29 1.92 -2.74 2.47
CA ILE A 29 1.81 -1.75 3.56
C ILE A 29 3.19 -1.61 4.21
N THR A 30 3.82 -0.44 4.07
CA THR A 30 5.20 -0.22 4.52
C THR A 30 5.46 1.24 4.91
N ASP A 31 6.37 1.43 5.86
CA ASP A 31 7.00 2.71 6.22
C ASP A 31 8.48 2.77 5.77
N ASP A 32 8.97 1.75 5.06
CA ASP A 32 10.32 1.69 4.54
C ASP A 32 10.54 2.65 3.36
N HIS A 33 11.51 3.54 3.51
CA HIS A 33 11.77 4.62 2.57
C HIS A 33 12.19 4.11 1.19
N GLU A 34 13.07 3.11 1.13
CA GLU A 34 13.57 2.56 -0.13
C GLU A 34 12.45 1.85 -0.90
N THR A 35 11.62 1.08 -0.19
CA THR A 35 10.45 0.41 -0.77
C THR A 35 9.43 1.40 -1.32
N ILE A 36 9.18 2.51 -0.61
CA ILE A 36 8.25 3.57 -1.07
C ILE A 36 8.79 4.25 -2.33
N LEU A 37 10.09 4.55 -2.39
CA LEU A 37 10.71 5.17 -3.56
C LEU A 37 10.77 4.24 -4.79
N ALA A 38 10.78 2.92 -4.57
CA ALA A 38 10.82 1.91 -5.61
C ALA A 38 9.43 1.45 -6.09
N ALA A 39 8.34 2.04 -5.57
CA ALA A 39 6.98 1.78 -5.99
C ALA A 39 6.67 2.42 -7.37
N ASP A 40 5.73 1.82 -8.09
CA ASP A 40 5.23 2.33 -9.38
C ASP A 40 4.19 3.46 -9.18
#